data_AF-A0A1Q5UB30-F1
#
_entry.id   AF-A0A1Q5UB30-F1
#
_cell.length_a   1.000
_cell.length_b   1.000
_cell.length_c   1.000
_cell.angle_alpha   90.00
_cell.angle_beta   90.00
_cell.angle_gamma   90.00
#
_symmetry.space_group_name_H-M   'P 1'
#
loop_
_entity.id
_entity.type
_entity.pdbx_description
1 polymer ?
#
loop_
_entity_poly.entity_id
_entity_poly.type
_entity_poly.pdbx_seq_one_letter_code
_entity_poly.pdbx_strand_id
1 'polypeptide(L)'
;MPETPDPTQDNPRDFYQLSVWISWPGDPEFTNTADYTNIGEPLAIPEAHAGETDRPPAEWAHFIWLAPFSVARQAQRLKGKLHELLKNEPVRELTCRKRYFGSGRHQDELIGNSLSNVESAAVFCQGVVQSDDKQCESCLGALGPWAKCVQLESGEGHLAACANCIWNGKHERCSLWRNAQTGSTPERQNQGHQRNRPSISKKMASDAWAEAKRTVNRAKGLSAKIAQALANEQFEVASALLEEQEQWFEDFKCPEGILDLVHPAQPNSPQRPGAD
;
A
#
# COMPACT_ATOMS: atom_id res chain seq x y z
N MET A 1 40.19 -3.99 32.64
CA MET A 1 38.76 -4.34 32.66
C MET A 1 38.41 -4.81 31.26
N PRO A 2 37.93 -6.04 31.06
CA PRO A 2 37.63 -6.53 29.72
C PRO A 2 36.26 -5.98 29.29
N GLU A 3 36.22 -5.42 28.07
CA GLU A 3 35.01 -4.94 27.42
C GLU A 3 34.12 -6.13 27.03
N THR A 4 32.86 -6.09 27.45
CA THR A 4 31.82 -7.01 27.00
C THR A 4 31.45 -6.71 25.55
N PRO A 5 31.36 -7.70 24.65
CA PRO A 5 30.87 -7.48 23.30
C PRO A 5 29.35 -7.27 23.28
N ASP A 6 28.92 -6.37 22.40
CA ASP A 6 27.53 -6.00 22.10
C ASP A 6 26.76 -7.22 21.54
N PRO A 7 25.51 -7.50 21.95
CA PRO A 7 24.79 -8.66 21.45
C PRO A 7 24.30 -8.34 20.04
N THR A 8 24.95 -8.97 19.05
CA THR A 8 24.36 -9.16 17.72
C THR A 8 22.98 -9.80 17.89
N GLN A 9 21.94 -9.01 17.62
CA GLN A 9 20.61 -9.55 17.41
C GLN A 9 20.61 -10.31 16.09
N ASP A 10 20.77 -11.62 16.18
CA ASP A 10 20.29 -12.54 15.16
C ASP A 10 18.80 -12.26 14.95
N ASN A 11 18.45 -11.76 13.76
CA ASN A 11 17.06 -11.57 13.35
C ASN A 11 16.70 -12.68 12.35
N PRO A 12 16.02 -13.76 12.77
CA PRO A 12 15.64 -14.81 11.85
C PRO A 12 14.32 -14.42 11.16
N ARG A 13 14.41 -13.66 10.06
CA ARG A 13 13.32 -13.49 9.09
C ARG A 13 13.82 -13.32 7.66
N ASP A 14 14.66 -14.25 7.22
CA ASP A 14 14.72 -14.60 5.81
C ASP A 14 13.50 -15.45 5.48
N PHE A 15 12.43 -14.86 4.93
CA PHE A 15 11.46 -15.53 4.05
C PHE A 15 10.43 -14.50 3.56
N TYR A 16 10.79 -13.75 2.52
CA TYR A 16 9.84 -13.16 1.59
C TYR A 16 10.32 -13.41 0.17
N GLN A 17 10.07 -14.61 -0.34
CA GLN A 17 9.96 -14.81 -1.79
C GLN A 17 8.66 -14.14 -2.22
N LEU A 18 8.76 -12.95 -2.81
CA LEU A 18 7.68 -12.35 -3.60
C LEU A 18 7.47 -13.22 -4.84
N SER A 19 6.58 -14.21 -4.75
CA SER A 19 6.14 -14.95 -5.94
C SER A 19 5.26 -14.04 -6.78
N VAL A 20 5.78 -13.64 -7.94
CA VAL A 20 4.99 -13.01 -9.01
C VAL A 20 4.05 -14.09 -9.55
N TRP A 21 2.78 -14.02 -9.18
CA TRP A 21 1.74 -14.85 -9.79
C TRP A 21 1.55 -14.38 -11.24
N ILE A 22 1.75 -15.23 -12.24
CA ILE A 22 1.40 -14.96 -13.65
C ILE A 22 0.30 -15.92 -14.08
N SER A 23 -0.66 -15.39 -14.85
CA SER A 23 -1.77 -16.12 -15.47
C SER A 23 -1.42 -16.59 -16.89
N TRP A 24 -2.12 -17.63 -17.32
CA TRP A 24 -2.09 -18.36 -18.59
C TRP A 24 -2.15 -17.51 -19.87
N PRO A 25 -1.65 -18.03 -21.02
CA PRO A 25 -1.33 -17.26 -22.21
C PRO A 25 -2.56 -16.93 -23.06
N GLY A 26 -2.67 -15.68 -23.53
CA GLY A 26 -3.72 -15.29 -24.47
C GLY A 26 -3.77 -13.84 -24.98
N ASP A 27 -2.91 -12.91 -24.54
CA ASP A 27 -2.98 -11.50 -24.98
C ASP A 27 -1.76 -11.11 -25.86
N PRO A 28 -1.95 -10.77 -27.16
CA PRO A 28 -0.86 -10.59 -28.11
C PRO A 28 -0.27 -9.16 -28.22
N GLU A 29 -0.67 -8.20 -27.39
CA GLU A 29 -0.30 -6.78 -27.61
C GLU A 29 0.67 -6.14 -26.59
N PHE A 30 1.34 -6.92 -25.73
CA PHE A 30 2.34 -6.36 -24.81
C PHE A 30 3.74 -6.94 -25.06
N THR A 31 4.39 -6.51 -26.14
CA THR A 31 5.82 -6.76 -26.35
C THR A 31 6.64 -5.80 -25.51
N ASN A 32 6.79 -6.08 -24.22
CA ASN A 32 7.90 -5.54 -23.45
C ASN A 32 8.91 -6.66 -23.22
N THR A 33 10.08 -6.48 -23.81
CA THR A 33 11.29 -7.31 -23.70
C THR A 33 11.86 -7.25 -22.29
N ALA A 34 11.09 -7.69 -21.29
CA ALA A 34 11.68 -8.17 -20.05
C ALA A 34 11.93 -9.67 -20.22
N ASP A 35 13.14 -10.09 -19.89
CA ASP A 35 13.57 -11.48 -19.95
C ASP A 35 12.89 -12.23 -18.78
N TYR A 36 11.71 -12.80 -19.04
CA TYR A 36 10.82 -13.37 -18.02
C TYR A 36 11.14 -14.83 -17.64
N THR A 37 12.33 -15.36 -17.99
CA THR A 37 12.71 -16.75 -17.65
C THR A 37 13.15 -16.95 -16.21
N ASN A 38 13.38 -15.88 -15.43
CA ASN A 38 13.83 -15.97 -14.03
C ASN A 38 12.66 -15.83 -13.04
N ILE A 39 11.78 -16.84 -13.00
CA ILE A 39 10.76 -16.97 -11.96
C ILE A 39 11.45 -17.37 -10.64
N GLY A 40 11.34 -16.54 -9.61
CA GLY A 40 11.81 -16.85 -8.25
C GLY A 40 13.12 -16.16 -7.82
N GLU A 41 13.70 -15.28 -8.64
CA GLU A 41 14.79 -14.44 -8.17
C GLU A 41 14.27 -13.47 -7.09
N PRO A 42 14.89 -13.43 -5.90
CA PRO A 42 14.52 -12.49 -4.85
C PRO A 42 14.63 -11.08 -5.41
N LEU A 43 13.54 -10.32 -5.36
CA LEU A 43 13.57 -8.92 -5.73
C LEU A 43 14.49 -8.19 -4.74
N ALA A 44 15.67 -7.79 -5.20
CA ALA A 44 16.62 -7.06 -4.37
C ALA A 44 16.03 -5.70 -3.99
N ILE A 45 15.89 -5.45 -2.69
CA ILE A 45 15.44 -4.16 -2.16
C ILE A 45 16.64 -3.19 -2.27
N PRO A 46 16.52 -2.08 -3.01
CA PRO A 46 17.63 -1.14 -3.18
C PRO A 46 18.10 -0.52 -1.87
N GLU A 47 19.37 -0.12 -1.82
CA GLU A 47 19.86 0.61 -0.66
C GLU A 47 19.21 2.00 -0.62
N ALA A 48 18.67 2.31 0.54
CA ALA A 48 17.99 3.54 0.83
C ALA A 48 19.00 4.73 0.73
N HIS A 49 18.60 5.88 0.15
CA HIS A 49 19.39 7.13 0.19
C HIS A 49 18.72 8.30 0.93
N ALA A 50 19.50 8.99 1.77
CA ALA A 50 19.11 10.22 2.45
C ALA A 50 19.91 11.43 1.96
N GLY A 51 19.25 12.58 1.87
CA GLY A 51 19.88 13.84 1.49
C GLY A 51 19.08 14.65 0.47
N GLU A 52 19.48 15.90 0.26
CA GLU A 52 18.78 16.85 -0.61
C GLU A 52 19.41 16.96 -2.00
N THR A 53 20.48 16.21 -2.27
CA THR A 53 21.13 16.21 -3.58
C THR A 53 20.21 15.57 -4.62
N ASP A 54 19.98 16.27 -5.74
CA ASP A 54 19.27 15.65 -6.86
C ASP A 54 20.16 14.58 -7.49
N ARG A 55 19.57 13.42 -7.78
CA ARG A 55 20.25 12.29 -8.39
C ARG A 55 19.44 11.81 -9.58
N PRO A 56 20.09 11.41 -10.68
CA PRO A 56 19.40 10.78 -11.80
C PRO A 56 18.74 9.47 -11.32
N PRO A 57 17.68 8.99 -12.00
CA PRO A 57 17.04 7.72 -11.69
C PRO A 57 18.04 6.57 -11.59
N ALA A 58 17.91 5.76 -10.56
CA ALA A 58 18.70 4.56 -10.33
C ALA A 58 17.79 3.46 -9.74
N GLU A 59 18.27 2.74 -8.73
CA GLU A 59 17.65 1.52 -8.24
C GLU A 59 16.26 1.75 -7.61
N TRP A 60 16.06 2.77 -6.78
CA TRP A 60 14.72 3.02 -6.20
C TRP A 60 13.73 3.49 -7.24
N ALA A 61 14.15 4.38 -8.14
CA ALA A 61 13.27 4.85 -9.21
C ALA A 61 12.77 3.66 -10.04
N HIS A 62 13.66 2.74 -10.43
CA HIS A 62 13.28 1.53 -11.15
C HIS A 62 12.41 0.59 -10.30
N PHE A 63 12.76 0.39 -9.02
CA PHE A 63 11.98 -0.44 -8.10
C PHE A 63 10.54 0.05 -7.93
N ILE A 64 10.33 1.37 -7.83
CA ILE A 64 9.00 1.98 -7.78
C ILE A 64 8.24 1.75 -9.10
N TRP A 65 8.92 1.85 -10.24
CA TRP A 65 8.31 1.65 -11.57
C TRP A 65 7.90 0.21 -11.84
N LEU A 66 8.59 -0.77 -11.26
CA LEU A 66 8.14 -2.16 -11.27
C LEU A 66 6.86 -2.36 -10.43
N ALA A 67 6.60 -1.44 -9.49
CA ALA A 67 5.47 -1.47 -8.56
C ALA A 67 5.27 -2.87 -7.93
N PRO A 68 6.28 -3.43 -7.24
CA PRO A 68 6.21 -4.77 -6.65
C PRO A 68 5.28 -4.85 -5.43
N PHE A 69 4.71 -3.72 -5.00
CA PHE A 69 3.90 -3.62 -3.81
C PHE A 69 2.51 -4.23 -4.01
N SER A 70 2.11 -5.16 -3.15
CA SER A 70 0.77 -5.77 -3.18
C SER A 70 -0.35 -4.72 -3.06
N VAL A 71 -0.14 -3.65 -2.29
CA VAL A 71 -1.11 -2.54 -2.16
C VAL A 71 -1.31 -1.75 -3.46
N ALA A 72 -0.32 -1.77 -4.35
CA ALA A 72 -0.33 -1.11 -5.64
C ALA A 72 -1.00 -1.94 -6.74
N ARG A 73 -1.29 -3.23 -6.48
CA ARG A 73 -1.79 -4.17 -7.49
C ARG A 73 -3.10 -4.83 -7.06
N GLN A 74 -3.92 -5.13 -8.05
CA GLN A 74 -5.06 -6.04 -7.96
C GLN A 74 -4.90 -7.07 -9.08
N ALA A 75 -4.42 -8.26 -8.73
CA ALA A 75 -3.87 -9.21 -9.69
C ALA A 75 -2.79 -8.53 -10.55
N GLN A 76 -2.96 -8.50 -11.87
CA GLN A 76 -2.01 -7.89 -12.81
C GLN A 76 -2.19 -6.38 -13.00
N ARG A 77 -3.27 -5.78 -12.47
CA ARG A 77 -3.60 -4.38 -12.73
C ARG A 77 -3.06 -3.47 -11.65
N LEU A 78 -2.51 -2.32 -12.05
CA LEU A 78 -2.15 -1.25 -11.14
C LEU A 78 -3.41 -0.57 -10.59
N LYS A 79 -3.40 -0.26 -9.29
CA LYS A 79 -4.51 0.40 -8.59
C LYS A 79 -4.34 1.91 -8.59
N GLY A 80 -5.47 2.61 -8.41
CA GLY A 80 -5.50 4.07 -8.27
C GLY A 80 -4.92 4.79 -9.47
N LYS A 81 -4.15 5.84 -9.22
CA LYS A 81 -3.55 6.68 -10.26
C LYS A 81 -2.14 6.25 -10.66
N LEU A 82 -1.62 5.15 -10.11
CA LEU A 82 -0.31 4.62 -10.48
C LEU A 82 -0.18 4.30 -11.97
N HIS A 83 -1.24 3.79 -12.59
CA HIS A 83 -1.23 3.50 -14.02
C HIS A 83 -1.07 4.76 -14.90
N GLU A 84 -1.40 5.95 -14.39
CA GLU A 84 -1.15 7.24 -15.07
C GLU A 84 0.26 7.74 -14.78
N LEU A 85 0.69 7.67 -13.50
CA LEU A 85 2.02 8.12 -13.06
C LEU A 85 3.15 7.34 -13.76
N LEU A 86 3.02 6.02 -13.87
CA LEU A 86 4.08 5.16 -14.40
C LEU A 86 4.15 5.13 -15.93
N LYS A 87 3.35 5.95 -16.64
CA LYS A 87 3.43 6.07 -18.12
C LYS A 87 4.69 6.78 -18.59
N ASN A 88 5.14 7.78 -17.84
CA ASN A 88 6.37 8.47 -18.17
C ASN A 88 7.50 7.92 -17.30
N GLU A 89 8.72 7.99 -17.83
CA GLU A 89 9.91 7.54 -17.11
C GLU A 89 10.17 8.39 -15.85
N PRO A 90 10.79 7.81 -14.81
CA PRO A 90 11.25 8.58 -13.68
C PRO A 90 12.34 9.56 -14.12
N VAL A 91 12.38 10.74 -13.52
CA VAL A 91 13.42 11.75 -13.77
C VAL A 91 14.38 11.94 -12.59
N ARG A 92 14.11 11.27 -11.46
CA ARG A 92 14.90 11.41 -10.23
C ARG A 92 14.89 10.15 -9.38
N GLU A 93 16.00 9.92 -8.68
CA GLU A 93 16.10 8.93 -7.64
C GLU A 93 15.34 9.30 -6.36
N LEU A 94 14.69 8.32 -5.74
CA LEU A 94 13.98 8.53 -4.48
C LEU A 94 14.97 8.87 -3.34
N THR A 95 14.80 10.03 -2.72
CA THR A 95 15.65 10.47 -1.61
C THR A 95 14.81 10.93 -0.42
N CYS A 96 15.19 10.52 0.78
CA CYS A 96 14.46 10.86 1.99
C CYS A 96 15.20 11.84 2.91
N ARG A 97 14.45 12.40 3.85
CA ARG A 97 15.01 13.12 5.00
C ARG A 97 15.68 12.14 5.94
N LYS A 98 16.81 12.54 6.52
CA LYS A 98 17.63 11.72 7.45
C LYS A 98 16.83 11.06 8.58
N ARG A 99 15.82 11.75 9.12
CA ARG A 99 15.01 11.22 10.23
C ARG A 99 14.14 10.00 9.87
N TYR A 100 13.87 9.75 8.59
CA TYR A 100 13.11 8.56 8.15
C TYR A 100 14.01 7.36 7.91
N PHE A 101 15.32 7.60 7.79
CA PHE A 101 16.35 6.57 7.61
C PHE A 101 16.83 5.94 8.90
N GLY A 102 16.85 6.71 9.99
CA GLY A 102 17.36 6.25 11.28
C GLY A 102 16.49 5.21 12.00
N SER A 103 15.39 4.74 11.40
CA SER A 103 14.42 3.87 12.10
C SER A 103 14.70 2.36 11.93
N GLY A 104 15.68 1.97 11.11
CA GLY A 104 16.01 0.57 10.85
C GLY A 104 14.91 -0.23 10.13
N ARG A 105 13.76 0.40 9.80
CA ARG A 105 12.72 -0.21 8.98
C ARG A 105 13.11 -0.13 7.51
N HIS A 106 12.88 -1.21 6.77
CA HIS A 106 13.14 -1.21 5.33
C HIS A 106 12.20 -0.21 4.63
N GLN A 107 12.77 0.58 3.72
CA GLN A 107 12.07 1.69 3.07
C GLN A 107 10.94 1.20 2.14
N ASP A 108 11.10 0.01 1.56
CA ASP A 108 10.07 -0.67 0.76
C ASP A 108 8.84 -1.02 1.61
N GLU A 109 9.00 -1.44 2.86
CA GLU A 109 7.86 -1.68 3.76
C GLU A 109 7.08 -0.39 4.00
N LEU A 110 7.79 0.73 4.23
CA LEU A 110 7.15 2.03 4.44
C LEU A 110 6.35 2.48 3.21
N ILE A 111 6.92 2.31 2.03
CA ILE A 111 6.27 2.63 0.75
C ILE A 111 5.10 1.67 0.49
N GLY A 112 5.29 0.38 0.72
CA GLY A 112 4.33 -0.70 0.49
C GLY A 112 3.18 -0.76 1.50
N ASN A 113 3.20 0.04 2.57
CA ASN A 113 2.14 0.07 3.58
C ASN A 113 0.80 0.60 3.04
N SER A 114 0.80 1.47 2.02
CA SER A 114 -0.44 2.00 1.45
C SER A 114 -0.28 2.46 0.01
N LEU A 115 -1.36 2.42 -0.76
CA LEU A 115 -1.36 2.90 -2.15
C LEU A 115 -0.89 4.36 -2.26
N SER A 116 -1.32 5.22 -1.33
CA SER A 116 -0.92 6.64 -1.31
C SER A 116 0.58 6.82 -1.07
N ASN A 117 1.25 5.90 -0.37
CA ASN A 117 2.70 5.96 -0.18
C ASN A 117 3.45 5.59 -1.45
N VAL A 118 2.95 4.61 -2.20
CA VAL A 118 3.49 4.24 -3.52
C VAL A 118 3.29 5.39 -4.51
N GLU A 119 2.09 5.97 -4.58
CA GLU A 119 1.80 7.12 -5.45
C GLU A 119 2.65 8.33 -5.05
N SER A 120 2.83 8.57 -3.75
CA SER A 120 3.72 9.61 -3.23
C SER A 120 5.16 9.43 -3.68
N ALA A 121 5.69 8.20 -3.67
CA ALA A 121 7.03 7.88 -4.14
C ALA A 121 7.15 8.08 -5.67
N ALA A 122 6.16 7.63 -6.44
CA ALA A 122 6.12 7.83 -7.89
C ALA A 122 6.09 9.33 -8.27
N VAL A 123 5.26 10.13 -7.59
CA VAL A 123 5.23 11.60 -7.79
C VAL A 123 6.57 12.24 -7.44
N PHE A 124 7.28 11.75 -6.42
CA PHE A 124 8.62 12.26 -6.11
C PHE A 124 9.63 12.00 -7.23
N CYS A 125 9.59 10.83 -7.84
CA CYS A 125 10.50 10.45 -8.92
C CYS A 125 10.19 11.12 -10.25
N GLN A 126 8.94 11.56 -10.49
CA GLN A 126 8.51 12.15 -11.77
C GLN A 126 8.33 13.68 -11.71
N GLY A 127 7.93 14.22 -10.56
CA GLY A 127 7.49 15.61 -10.47
C GLY A 127 8.63 16.64 -10.47
N VAL A 128 8.21 17.90 -10.47
CA VAL A 128 9.08 19.08 -10.44
C VAL A 128 9.32 19.52 -9.00
N VAL A 129 10.60 19.73 -8.68
CA VAL A 129 11.03 20.28 -7.39
C VAL A 129 10.58 21.74 -7.30
N GLN A 130 9.82 22.05 -6.26
CA GLN A 130 9.44 23.42 -5.97
C GLN A 130 10.64 24.19 -5.42
N SER A 131 10.82 25.42 -5.90
CA SER A 131 11.81 26.36 -5.36
C SER A 131 11.49 26.71 -3.90
N ASP A 132 12.48 27.20 -3.15
CA ASP A 132 12.35 27.43 -1.71
C ASP A 132 11.21 28.40 -1.35
N ASP A 133 10.95 29.40 -2.20
CA ASP A 133 9.85 30.36 -2.08
C ASP A 133 8.47 29.76 -2.42
N LYS A 134 8.44 28.61 -3.11
CA LYS A 134 7.21 27.92 -3.56
C LYS A 134 6.96 26.60 -2.84
N GLN A 135 7.78 26.22 -1.87
CA GLN A 135 7.51 25.02 -1.09
C GLN A 135 6.18 25.15 -0.34
N CYS A 136 5.46 24.04 -0.22
CA CYS A 136 4.25 24.04 0.60
C CYS A 136 4.58 24.19 2.10
N GLU A 137 3.66 24.78 2.88
CA GLU A 137 3.82 25.01 4.33
C GLU A 137 4.23 23.74 5.09
N SER A 138 3.68 22.60 4.70
CA SER A 138 4.03 21.31 5.30
C SER A 138 5.48 20.90 5.02
N CYS A 139 6.00 21.15 3.82
CA CYS A 139 7.39 20.83 3.48
C CYS A 139 8.39 21.76 4.18
N LEU A 140 8.04 23.04 4.34
CA LEU A 140 8.79 24.00 5.16
C LEU A 140 8.84 23.58 6.63
N GLY A 141 7.71 23.08 7.17
CA GLY A 141 7.65 22.43 8.49
C GLY A 141 8.29 21.03 8.54
N ALA A 142 9.04 20.66 7.50
CA ALA A 142 9.69 19.39 7.35
C ALA A 142 8.78 18.16 7.46
N LEU A 143 7.50 18.22 7.07
CA LEU A 143 6.56 17.11 7.13
C LEU A 143 6.61 16.23 5.89
N GLY A 144 6.59 14.91 6.10
CA GLY A 144 6.70 13.91 5.02
C GLY A 144 8.10 13.29 4.92
N PRO A 145 8.23 12.13 4.27
CA PRO A 145 9.48 11.37 4.24
C PRO A 145 10.52 11.90 3.26
N TRP A 146 10.10 12.52 2.17
CA TRP A 146 10.98 12.86 1.06
C TRP A 146 11.77 14.14 1.33
N ALA A 147 12.99 14.16 0.79
CA ALA A 147 13.93 15.24 1.01
C ALA A 147 13.44 16.59 0.48
N LYS A 148 12.67 16.58 -0.62
CA LYS A 148 12.23 17.79 -1.34
C LYS A 148 10.72 17.92 -1.45
N CYS A 149 10.25 19.16 -1.64
CA CYS A 149 8.87 19.43 -2.05
C CYS A 149 8.74 19.21 -3.57
N VAL A 150 8.22 18.06 -3.99
CA VAL A 150 8.05 17.70 -5.40
C VAL A 150 6.57 17.65 -5.75
N GLN A 151 6.15 18.29 -6.85
CA GLN A 151 4.76 18.31 -7.31
C GLN A 151 4.69 17.92 -8.79
N LEU A 152 3.62 17.23 -9.18
CA LEU A 152 3.33 16.97 -10.59
C LEU A 152 2.67 18.21 -11.23
N GLU A 153 3.22 18.74 -12.32
CA GLU A 153 2.73 19.99 -12.95
C GLU A 153 1.27 19.88 -13.42
N SER A 154 0.89 18.72 -13.95
CA SER A 154 -0.47 18.40 -14.39
C SER A 154 -1.18 17.44 -13.43
N GLY A 155 -0.84 17.48 -12.14
CA GLY A 155 -1.49 16.65 -11.14
C GLY A 155 -2.95 17.05 -10.94
N GLU A 156 -3.86 16.08 -11.01
CA GLU A 156 -5.29 16.27 -10.72
C GLU A 156 -5.68 15.61 -9.38
N GLY A 157 -6.81 16.05 -8.80
CA GLY A 157 -7.32 15.49 -7.55
C GLY A 157 -6.29 15.58 -6.42
N HIS A 158 -5.98 14.46 -5.76
CA HIS A 158 -4.96 14.42 -4.71
C HIS A 158 -3.53 14.49 -5.25
N LEU A 159 -3.30 14.16 -6.52
CA LEU A 159 -1.98 14.26 -7.17
C LEU A 159 -1.54 15.69 -7.45
N ALA A 160 -2.48 16.65 -7.36
CA ALA A 160 -2.13 18.08 -7.36
C ALA A 160 -1.37 18.49 -6.09
N ALA A 161 -1.32 17.65 -5.05
CA ALA A 161 -0.48 17.90 -3.87
C ALA A 161 0.97 17.50 -4.12
N CYS A 162 1.91 18.07 -3.36
CA CYS A 162 3.28 17.60 -3.41
C CYS A 162 3.40 16.16 -2.83
N ALA A 163 4.40 15.41 -3.30
CA ALA A 163 4.70 14.04 -2.89
C ALA A 163 4.66 13.86 -1.36
N ASN A 164 5.34 14.73 -0.61
CA ASN A 164 5.37 14.69 0.86
C ASN A 164 4.00 14.82 1.53
N CYS A 165 3.05 15.48 0.89
CA CYS A 165 1.68 15.60 1.40
C CYS A 165 0.77 14.47 0.93
N ILE A 166 1.03 13.87 -0.24
CA ILE A 166 0.32 12.65 -0.68
C ILE A 166 0.56 11.50 0.31
N TRP A 167 1.75 11.45 0.93
CA TRP A 167 2.11 10.46 1.93
C TRP A 167 1.05 10.28 3.02
N ASN A 168 0.70 9.04 3.33
CA ASN A 168 -0.39 8.65 4.25
C ASN A 168 -1.76 9.29 3.92
N GLY A 169 -2.00 9.63 2.65
CA GLY A 169 -3.26 10.21 2.17
C GLY A 169 -3.52 11.63 2.68
N LYS A 170 -2.50 12.36 3.15
CA LYS A 170 -2.66 13.67 3.81
C LYS A 170 -2.63 14.86 2.86
N HIS A 171 -3.04 14.69 1.60
CA HIS A 171 -2.90 15.70 0.54
C HIS A 171 -3.56 17.05 0.90
N GLU A 172 -4.66 17.05 1.66
CA GLU A 172 -5.40 18.25 2.10
C GLU A 172 -4.56 19.25 2.90
N ARG A 173 -3.47 18.82 3.57
CA ARG A 173 -2.57 19.72 4.31
C ARG A 173 -1.65 20.54 3.39
N CYS A 174 -1.57 20.18 2.11
CA CYS A 174 -0.69 20.83 1.16
C CYS A 174 -1.26 22.20 0.78
N SER A 175 -0.51 23.28 1.03
CA SER A 175 -0.91 24.62 0.58
C SER A 175 -0.96 24.71 -0.96
N LEU A 176 -0.07 24.02 -1.68
CA LEU A 176 -0.09 23.98 -3.15
C LEU A 176 -1.39 23.36 -3.69
N TRP A 177 -1.81 22.24 -3.09
CA TRP A 177 -3.08 21.61 -3.43
C TRP A 177 -4.26 22.54 -3.13
N ARG A 178 -4.33 23.13 -1.93
CA ARG A 178 -5.41 24.05 -1.53
C ARG A 178 -5.52 25.23 -2.51
N ASN A 179 -4.39 25.81 -2.90
CA ASN A 179 -4.33 26.93 -3.83
C ASN A 179 -4.83 26.54 -5.23
N ALA A 180 -4.48 25.35 -5.70
CA ALA A 180 -4.96 24.82 -6.98
C ALA A 180 -6.49 24.62 -6.99
N GLN A 181 -7.08 24.23 -5.85
CA GLN A 181 -8.54 24.10 -5.73
C GLN A 181 -9.26 25.46 -5.75
N THR A 182 -8.69 26.51 -5.16
CA THR A 182 -9.34 27.84 -5.08
C THR A 182 -9.45 28.57 -6.41
N GLY A 183 -8.65 28.23 -7.43
CA GLY A 183 -8.79 28.79 -8.78
C GLY A 183 -10.02 28.27 -9.54
N SER A 184 -10.69 27.25 -9.00
CA SER A 184 -11.85 26.57 -9.57
C SER A 184 -12.97 26.53 -8.53
N THR A 185 -13.67 27.63 -8.26
CA THR A 185 -14.87 27.58 -7.40
C THR A 185 -16.09 28.11 -8.13
N PRO A 186 -17.27 27.52 -7.87
CA PRO A 186 -18.07 28.09 -6.81
C PRO A 186 -18.06 27.23 -5.54
N GLU A 187 -17.83 27.94 -4.44
CA GLU A 187 -18.11 27.60 -3.06
C GLU A 187 -17.88 26.16 -2.61
N ARG A 188 -16.74 25.97 -1.94
CA ARG A 188 -16.58 24.95 -0.90
C ARG A 188 -17.73 25.10 0.11
N GLN A 189 -18.80 24.32 -0.08
CA GLN A 189 -19.54 23.81 1.04
C GLN A 189 -18.52 23.12 1.94
N ASN A 190 -18.42 23.59 3.18
CA ASN A 190 -17.73 22.91 4.24
C ASN A 190 -18.27 21.48 4.30
N GLN A 191 -17.61 20.55 3.60
CA GLN A 191 -17.71 19.14 3.92
C GLN A 191 -17.03 19.01 5.27
N GLY A 192 -17.80 19.33 6.32
CA GLY A 192 -17.46 18.99 7.68
C GLY A 192 -17.01 17.54 7.67
N HIS A 193 -15.93 17.26 8.39
CA HIS A 193 -15.39 15.93 8.55
C HIS A 193 -16.51 14.88 8.58
N GLN A 194 -16.65 14.09 7.52
CA GLN A 194 -17.39 12.83 7.61
C GLN A 194 -16.56 11.88 8.47
N ARG A 195 -16.53 12.15 9.78
CA ARG A 195 -16.20 11.20 10.83
C ARG A 195 -17.35 10.20 10.98
N ASN A 196 -17.75 9.57 9.89
CA ASN A 196 -18.66 8.43 9.89
C ASN A 196 -17.96 7.22 9.25
N ARG A 197 -16.64 7.09 9.42
CA ARG A 197 -16.07 5.74 9.39
C ARG A 197 -16.50 5.11 10.70
N PRO A 198 -17.36 4.07 10.72
CA PRO A 198 -17.70 3.39 11.96
C PRO A 198 -16.38 3.01 12.62
N SER A 199 -16.11 3.58 13.79
CA SER A 199 -14.94 3.20 14.56
C SER A 199 -15.11 1.72 14.87
N ILE A 200 -14.19 0.90 14.38
CA ILE A 200 -14.17 -0.53 14.69
C ILE A 200 -14.10 -0.60 16.22
N SER A 201 -15.22 -0.97 16.83
CA SER A 201 -15.26 -1.07 18.27
C SER A 201 -14.30 -2.18 18.71
N LYS A 202 -13.75 -2.07 19.92
CA LYS A 202 -12.93 -3.14 20.51
C LYS A 202 -13.65 -4.50 20.48
N LYS A 203 -14.99 -4.49 20.59
CA LYS A 203 -15.85 -5.66 20.46
C LYS A 203 -15.83 -6.21 19.03
N MET A 204 -16.07 -5.39 18.01
CA MET A 204 -16.01 -5.83 16.60
C MET A 204 -14.66 -6.42 16.22
N ALA A 205 -13.56 -5.78 16.65
CA ALA A 205 -12.21 -6.32 16.43
C ALA A 205 -12.01 -7.67 17.13
N SER A 206 -12.49 -7.80 18.38
CA SER A 206 -12.42 -9.05 19.14
C SER A 206 -13.25 -10.17 18.51
N ASP A 207 -14.45 -9.86 18.01
CA ASP A 207 -15.36 -10.82 17.39
C ASP A 207 -14.78 -11.32 16.07
N ALA A 208 -14.27 -10.41 15.23
CA ALA A 208 -13.57 -10.75 13.98
C ALA A 208 -12.33 -11.61 14.23
N TRP A 209 -11.56 -11.31 15.27
CA TRP A 209 -10.40 -12.13 15.66
C TRP A 209 -10.82 -13.52 16.14
N ALA A 210 -11.88 -13.61 16.95
CA ALA A 210 -12.40 -14.90 17.42
C ALA A 210 -12.90 -15.77 16.25
N GLU A 211 -13.53 -15.15 15.25
CA GLU A 211 -13.96 -15.82 14.03
C GLU A 211 -12.77 -16.32 13.19
N ALA A 212 -11.79 -15.45 12.91
CA ALA A 212 -10.57 -15.84 12.21
C ALA A 212 -9.85 -17.01 12.92
N LYS A 213 -9.80 -16.99 14.26
CA LYS A 213 -9.22 -18.07 15.05
C LYS A 213 -9.99 -19.39 14.90
N ARG A 214 -11.32 -19.36 14.87
CA ARG A 214 -12.16 -20.55 14.63
C ARG A 214 -11.88 -21.14 13.23
N THR A 215 -11.81 -20.28 12.22
CA THR A 215 -11.48 -20.63 10.82
C THR A 215 -10.13 -21.34 10.73
N VAL A 216 -9.08 -20.75 11.30
CA VAL A 216 -7.72 -21.35 11.31
C VAL A 216 -7.70 -22.69 12.04
N ASN A 217 -8.39 -22.80 13.18
CA ASN A 217 -8.44 -24.06 13.93
C ASN A 217 -9.18 -25.16 13.16
N ARG A 218 -10.25 -24.83 12.43
CA ARG A 218 -10.96 -25.79 11.57
C ARG A 218 -10.05 -26.29 10.44
N ALA A 219 -9.36 -25.39 9.74
CA ALA A 219 -8.41 -25.74 8.68
C ALA A 219 -7.32 -26.69 9.18
N LYS A 220 -6.71 -26.37 10.35
CA LYS A 220 -5.72 -27.25 10.98
C LYS A 220 -6.28 -28.64 11.33
N GLY A 221 -7.52 -28.70 11.82
CA GLY A 221 -8.21 -29.94 12.13
C GLY A 221 -8.43 -30.82 10.90
N LEU A 222 -8.88 -30.23 9.78
CA LEU A 222 -9.04 -30.96 8.51
C LEU A 222 -7.70 -31.47 7.97
N SER A 223 -6.67 -30.63 7.94
CA SER A 223 -5.33 -31.06 7.51
C SER A 223 -4.76 -32.20 8.36
N ALA A 224 -4.99 -32.19 9.68
CA ALA A 224 -4.56 -33.28 10.55
C ALA A 224 -5.32 -34.59 10.25
N LYS A 225 -6.63 -34.52 9.98
CA LYS A 225 -7.43 -35.70 9.59
C LYS A 225 -7.00 -36.26 8.24
N ILE A 226 -6.71 -35.41 7.26
CA ILE A 226 -6.19 -35.81 5.94
C ILE A 226 -4.86 -36.52 6.12
N ALA A 227 -3.93 -35.93 6.88
CA ALA A 227 -2.62 -36.54 7.15
C ALA A 227 -2.76 -37.92 7.84
N GLN A 228 -3.69 -38.05 8.80
CA GLN A 228 -3.96 -39.31 9.48
C GLN A 228 -4.57 -40.36 8.53
N ALA A 229 -5.52 -39.98 7.68
CA ALA A 229 -6.12 -40.87 6.70
C ALA A 229 -5.07 -41.39 5.70
N LEU A 230 -4.18 -40.51 5.23
CA LEU A 230 -3.05 -40.88 4.37
C LEU A 230 -2.08 -41.83 5.09
N ALA A 231 -1.75 -41.57 6.35
CA ALA A 231 -0.87 -42.45 7.14
C ALA A 231 -1.47 -43.85 7.37
N ASN A 232 -2.80 -43.97 7.36
CA ASN A 232 -3.52 -45.24 7.50
C ASN A 232 -3.89 -45.87 6.13
N GLU A 233 -3.39 -45.32 5.01
CA GLU A 233 -3.71 -45.77 3.65
C GLU A 233 -5.21 -45.72 3.30
N GLN A 234 -5.97 -44.83 3.96
CA GLN A 234 -7.39 -44.62 3.74
C GLN A 234 -7.64 -43.54 2.67
N PHE A 235 -7.25 -43.83 1.42
CA PHE A 235 -7.23 -42.83 0.34
C PHE A 235 -8.60 -42.23 0.01
N GLU A 236 -9.67 -43.04 0.01
CA GLU A 236 -11.04 -42.55 -0.22
C GLU A 236 -11.47 -41.53 0.85
N VAL A 237 -11.09 -41.77 2.11
CA VAL A 237 -11.38 -40.86 3.22
C VAL A 237 -10.56 -39.58 3.08
N ALA A 238 -9.29 -39.69 2.69
CA ALA A 238 -8.44 -38.53 2.46
C ALA A 238 -8.96 -37.66 1.30
N SER A 239 -9.43 -38.28 0.21
CA SER A 239 -10.02 -37.58 -0.94
C SER A 239 -11.28 -36.81 -0.54
N ALA A 240 -12.21 -37.47 0.17
CA ALA A 240 -13.44 -36.81 0.64
C ALA A 240 -13.16 -35.63 1.60
N LEU A 241 -12.15 -35.75 2.47
CA LEU A 241 -11.75 -34.67 3.37
C LEU A 241 -11.07 -33.51 2.63
N LEU A 242 -10.35 -33.80 1.54
CA LEU A 242 -9.74 -32.78 0.70
C LEU A 242 -10.81 -31.99 -0.06
N GLU A 243 -11.82 -32.67 -0.62
CA GLU A 243 -12.98 -32.03 -1.24
C GLU A 243 -13.75 -31.15 -0.24
N GLU A 244 -13.96 -31.61 0.99
CA GLU A 244 -14.56 -30.78 2.06
C GLU A 244 -13.71 -29.53 2.35
N GLN A 245 -12.39 -29.68 2.38
CA GLN A 245 -11.47 -28.57 2.60
C GLN A 245 -11.52 -27.55 1.45
N GLU A 246 -11.54 -28.00 0.20
CA GLU A 246 -11.64 -27.15 -0.98
C GLU A 246 -12.98 -26.40 -1.03
N GLN A 247 -14.10 -27.10 -0.85
CA GLN A 247 -15.43 -26.49 -0.82
C GLN A 247 -15.51 -25.42 0.27
N TRP A 248 -14.95 -25.70 1.45
CA TRP A 248 -14.90 -24.72 2.53
C TRP A 248 -14.07 -23.48 2.19
N PHE A 249 -12.97 -23.62 1.45
CA PHE A 249 -12.20 -22.47 0.95
C PHE A 249 -12.97 -21.66 -0.10
N GLU A 250 -13.74 -22.31 -0.99
CA GLU A 250 -14.60 -21.62 -1.95
C GLU A 250 -15.72 -20.83 -1.26
N ASP A 251 -16.37 -21.42 -0.25
CA ASP A 251 -17.36 -20.72 0.58
C ASP A 251 -16.74 -19.50 1.28
N PHE A 252 -15.45 -19.58 1.65
CA PHE A 252 -14.71 -18.47 2.26
C PHE A 252 -14.28 -17.38 1.25
N LYS A 253 -14.11 -17.74 -0.03
CA LYS A 253 -13.84 -16.78 -1.11
C LYS A 253 -15.08 -15.98 -1.53
N CYS A 254 -16.26 -16.47 -1.18
CA CYS A 254 -17.54 -15.85 -1.49
C CYS A 254 -18.22 -15.21 -0.26
N PRO A 255 -17.59 -14.28 0.48
CA PRO A 255 -18.37 -13.48 1.39
C PRO A 255 -19.17 -12.49 0.53
N GLU A 256 -20.51 -12.57 0.58
CA GLU A 256 -21.28 -11.33 0.65
C GLU A 256 -20.59 -10.49 1.72
N GLY A 257 -19.88 -9.46 1.28
CA GLY A 257 -18.72 -8.96 1.97
C GLY A 257 -19.07 -8.49 3.38
N ILE A 258 -18.12 -8.61 4.30
CA ILE A 258 -18.07 -7.73 5.47
C ILE A 258 -18.15 -6.24 5.01
N LEU A 259 -17.76 -5.94 3.77
CA LEU A 259 -17.97 -4.64 3.11
C LEU A 259 -19.42 -4.40 2.65
N ASP A 260 -20.21 -5.43 2.34
CA ASP A 260 -21.61 -5.34 1.92
C ASP A 260 -22.56 -5.20 3.14
N LEU A 261 -22.14 -5.70 4.31
CA LEU A 261 -22.83 -5.49 5.60
C LEU A 261 -22.69 -4.08 6.17
N VAL A 262 -21.85 -3.22 5.56
CA VAL A 262 -21.72 -1.81 5.93
C VAL A 262 -22.63 -0.98 5.03
N HIS A 263 -23.93 -0.96 5.37
CA HIS A 263 -24.82 0.01 4.76
C HIS A 263 -24.37 1.43 5.16
N PRO A 264 -24.14 2.36 4.20
CA PRO A 264 -23.89 3.75 4.54
C PRO A 264 -25.09 4.28 5.33
N ALA A 265 -24.83 4.89 6.48
CA ALA A 265 -25.89 5.52 7.27
C ALA A 265 -26.65 6.51 6.38
N GLN A 266 -27.97 6.39 6.36
CA GLN A 266 -28.85 7.37 5.72
C GLN A 266 -28.47 8.76 6.25
N PRO A 267 -28.24 9.75 5.37
CA PRO A 267 -27.88 11.09 5.81
C PRO A 267 -28.98 11.62 6.73
N ASN A 268 -28.59 12.08 7.92
CA ASN A 268 -29.53 12.71 8.85
C ASN A 268 -30.24 13.86 8.13
N SER A 269 -31.57 13.88 8.21
CA SER A 269 -32.37 14.99 7.72
C SER A 269 -31.84 16.31 8.28
N PRO A 270 -31.72 17.38 7.47
CA PRO A 270 -31.25 18.67 7.94
C PRO A 270 -32.08 19.11 9.14
N GLN A 271 -31.42 19.37 10.27
CA GLN A 271 -32.09 19.98 11.42
C GLN A 271 -32.56 21.36 10.99
N ARG A 272 -33.88 21.61 11.09
CA ARG A 272 -34.43 22.94 10.88
C ARG A 272 -33.78 23.90 11.87
N PRO A 273 -33.30 25.08 11.43
CA PRO A 273 -32.86 26.11 12.35
C PRO A 273 -34.02 26.46 13.29
N GLY A 274 -33.75 26.43 14.60
CA GLY A 274 -34.67 26.93 15.61
C GLY A 274 -34.98 28.38 15.31
N ALA A 275 -36.27 28.72 15.30
CA ALA A 275 -36.72 30.08 15.24
C ALA A 275 -36.55 30.69 16.64
N ASP A 276 -35.61 31.63 16.75
CA ASP A 276 -35.64 32.70 17.75
C ASP A 276 -36.00 34.01 17.03
#